data_AF-A0A9C8NU02-F1
#
_entry.id   AF-A0A9C8NU02-F1
#
_cell.length_a   1.000
_cell.length_b   1.000
_cell.length_c   1.000
_cell.angle_alpha   90.00
_cell.angle_beta   90.00
_cell.angle_gamma   90.00
#
_symmetry.space_group_name_H-M   'P 1'
#
loop_
_entity.id
_entity.type
_entity.pdbx_description
1 polymer ?
#
loop_
_entity_poly.entity_id
_entity_poly.type
_entity_poly.pdbx_seq_one_letter_code
_entity_poly.pdbx_strand_id
1 'polypeptide(L)'
;MKDGKNVTIVMLLMSAVVLSVLAGLAFHLPPAQAGNSGVRFNHYIMTPGGRSDSFDNLYIIDVLEQRLNAYSLDPNRKRIDLKDSLDLAKYFRTTGSSR
;
A
#
# COMPACT_ATOMS: atom_id res chain seq x y z
N MET A 1 33.73 -39.59 5.48
CA MET A 1 33.08 -38.39 6.07
C MET A 1 33.68 -37.05 5.61
N LYS A 2 34.63 -37.02 4.66
CA LYS A 2 35.20 -35.76 4.13
C LYS A 2 34.32 -35.13 3.04
N ASP A 3 33.50 -35.94 2.36
CA ASP A 3 32.71 -35.50 1.20
C ASP A 3 31.48 -34.67 1.57
N GLY A 4 30.84 -34.98 2.70
CA GLY A 4 29.67 -34.21 3.17
C GLY A 4 30.00 -32.75 3.47
N LYS A 5 31.20 -32.45 4.00
CA LYS A 5 31.64 -31.07 4.25
C LYS A 5 31.83 -30.29 2.95
N ASN A 6 32.39 -30.93 1.93
CA ASN A 6 32.59 -30.30 0.62
C ASN A 6 31.25 -29.98 -0.06
N VAL A 7 30.28 -30.89 0.04
CA VAL A 7 28.93 -30.67 -0.50
C VAL A 7 28.23 -29.51 0.22
N THR A 8 28.30 -29.45 1.55
CA THR A 8 27.73 -28.34 2.32
C THR A 8 28.35 -27.00 1.96
N ILE A 9 29.68 -26.94 1.76
CA ILE A 9 30.39 -25.72 1.36
C ILE A 9 29.93 -25.24 -0.02
N VAL A 10 29.80 -26.16 -0.99
CA VAL A 10 29.31 -25.83 -2.34
C VAL A 10 27.87 -25.34 -2.29
N MET A 11 27.02 -25.95 -1.46
CA MET A 11 25.62 -25.56 -1.32
C MET A 11 25.48 -24.16 -0.67
N LEU A 12 26.31 -23.84 0.32
CA LEU A 12 26.39 -22.51 0.92
C LEU A 12 26.85 -21.44 -0.07
N LEU A 13 27.87 -21.75 -0.89
CA LEU A 13 28.34 -20.83 -1.93
C LEU A 13 27.27 -20.54 -2.98
N MET A 14 26.54 -21.56 -3.44
CA MET A 14 25.44 -21.38 -4.39
C MET A 14 24.32 -20.52 -3.80
N SER A 15 23.98 -20.75 -2.52
CA SER A 15 22.96 -19.97 -1.83
C SER A 15 23.38 -18.51 -1.67
N ALA A 16 24.65 -18.26 -1.34
CA ALA A 16 25.21 -16.91 -1.23
C ALA A 16 25.18 -16.16 -2.57
N VAL A 17 25.52 -16.82 -3.68
CA VAL A 17 25.46 -16.20 -5.02
C VAL A 17 24.04 -15.80 -5.39
N VAL A 18 23.06 -16.68 -5.18
CA VAL A 18 21.65 -16.37 -5.44
C VAL A 18 21.18 -15.19 -4.58
N LEU A 19 21.55 -15.18 -3.29
CA LEU A 19 21.19 -14.10 -2.39
C LEU A 19 21.84 -12.77 -2.78
N SER A 20 23.11 -12.78 -3.21
CA SER A 20 23.81 -11.58 -3.69
C SER A 20 23.20 -11.01 -4.96
N VAL A 21 22.77 -11.85 -5.90
CA VAL A 21 22.07 -11.39 -7.12
C VAL A 21 20.71 -10.78 -6.76
N LEU A 22 19.92 -11.45 -5.91
CA LEU A 22 18.63 -10.93 -5.46
C LEU A 22 18.76 -9.62 -4.67
N ALA A 23 19.75 -9.52 -3.77
CA ALA A 23 20.03 -8.29 -3.04
C ALA A 23 20.46 -7.18 -4.01
N GLY A 24 21.36 -7.46 -4.95
CA GLY A 24 21.78 -6.50 -5.97
C GLY A 24 20.62 -5.98 -6.81
N LEU A 25 19.68 -6.84 -7.21
CA LEU A 25 18.45 -6.45 -7.89
C LEU A 25 17.54 -5.61 -6.98
N ALA A 26 17.39 -5.98 -5.71
CA ALA A 26 16.58 -5.25 -4.74
C ALA A 26 17.07 -3.80 -4.51
N PHE A 27 18.38 -3.55 -4.60
CA PHE A 27 18.94 -2.20 -4.50
C PHE A 27 18.79 -1.35 -5.78
N HIS A 28 18.52 -1.97 -6.94
CA HIS A 28 18.23 -1.27 -8.20
C HIS A 28 16.74 -1.08 -8.44
N LEU A 29 15.89 -1.76 -7.67
CA LEU A 29 14.47 -1.45 -7.68
C LEU A 29 14.31 -0.03 -7.10
N PRO A 30 13.55 0.86 -7.78
CA PRO A 30 13.15 2.10 -7.16
C PRO A 30 12.54 1.76 -5.79
N PRO A 31 12.80 2.58 -4.75
CA PRO A 31 12.24 2.33 -3.43
C PRO A 31 10.77 2.02 -3.61
N ALA A 32 10.32 0.88 -3.10
CA ALA A 32 8.90 0.59 -3.04
C ALA A 32 8.30 1.77 -2.29
N GLN A 33 7.64 2.66 -3.04
CA GLN A 33 6.87 3.72 -2.44
C GLN A 33 5.72 3.00 -1.76
N ALA A 34 5.94 2.59 -0.52
CA ALA A 34 4.84 2.58 0.42
C ALA A 34 4.24 3.97 0.29
N GLY A 35 3.05 4.05 -0.29
CA GLY A 35 2.23 5.27 -0.29
C GLY A 35 1.87 5.60 1.15
N ASN A 36 2.86 6.04 1.90
CA ASN A 36 2.80 6.46 3.29
C ASN A 36 3.93 7.45 3.54
N SER A 37 4.02 8.45 2.69
CA SER A 37 4.25 9.80 3.17
C SER A 37 2.97 10.53 2.85
N GLY A 38 2.28 11.01 3.89
CA GLY A 38 1.12 11.86 3.74
C GLY A 38 1.49 13.00 2.81
N VAL A 39 1.12 12.88 1.54
CA VAL A 39 1.16 13.99 0.61
C VAL A 39 0.11 14.92 1.17
N ARG A 40 0.55 15.91 1.93
CA ARG A 40 -0.26 17.05 2.36
C ARG A 40 -0.61 17.84 1.10
N PHE A 41 -1.49 17.30 0.27
CA PHE A 41 -2.49 18.14 -0.37
C PHE A 41 -3.26 18.69 0.82
N ASN A 42 -3.02 19.94 1.20
CA ASN A 42 -3.34 20.57 2.50
C ASN A 42 -4.79 20.39 3.03
N HIS A 43 -5.65 19.77 2.24
CA HIS A 43 -7.09 19.62 2.42
C HIS A 43 -7.57 18.18 2.19
N TYR A 44 -6.70 17.24 1.82
CA TYR A 44 -7.09 15.86 1.51
C TYR A 44 -6.28 14.86 2.32
N ILE A 45 -6.97 13.95 3.01
CA ILE A 45 -6.36 12.81 3.69
C ILE A 45 -6.68 11.58 2.85
N MET A 46 -5.64 10.92 2.32
CA MET A 46 -5.79 9.69 1.56
C MET A 46 -5.42 8.51 2.45
N THR A 47 -6.26 7.48 2.45
CA THR A 47 -6.00 6.25 3.19
C THR A 47 -6.24 5.05 2.27
N PRO A 48 -5.22 4.20 2.04
CA PRO A 48 -5.43 2.95 1.32
C PRO A 48 -6.37 2.05 2.15
N GLY A 49 -7.42 1.56 1.50
CA GLY A 49 -8.35 0.60 2.07
C GLY A 49 -7.83 -0.84 1.99
N GLY A 50 -8.70 -1.78 2.35
CA GLY A 50 -8.42 -3.20 2.20
C GLY A 50 -8.22 -3.57 0.71
N ARG A 51 -7.14 -4.32 0.44
CA ARG A 51 -6.86 -4.95 -0.84
C ARG A 51 -7.64 -6.27 -0.93
N SER A 52 -8.47 -6.40 -1.96
CA SER A 52 -9.06 -7.67 -2.37
C SER A 52 -8.42 -8.08 -3.70
N ASP A 53 -8.30 -9.38 -3.98
CA ASP A 53 -7.58 -9.93 -5.14
C ASP A 53 -7.96 -9.31 -6.50
N SER A 54 -9.12 -8.63 -6.60
CA SER A 54 -9.59 -7.97 -7.82
C SER A 54 -9.71 -6.45 -7.72
N PHE A 55 -9.68 -5.86 -6.52
CA PHE A 55 -9.93 -4.43 -6.32
C PHE A 55 -9.12 -3.86 -5.16
N ASP A 56 -8.46 -2.73 -5.42
CA ASP A 56 -7.87 -1.90 -4.37
C ASP A 56 -8.86 -0.78 -4.03
N ASN A 57 -9.23 -0.63 -2.76
CA ASN A 57 -10.07 0.49 -2.34
C ASN A 57 -9.19 1.66 -1.88
N LEU A 58 -9.57 2.88 -2.24
CA LEU A 58 -8.90 4.11 -1.82
C LEU A 58 -9.92 5.07 -1.24
N TYR A 59 -9.72 5.46 0.01
CA TYR A 59 -10.55 6.45 0.67
C TYR A 59 -9.86 7.80 0.65
N ILE A 60 -10.57 8.84 0.19
CA ILE A 60 -10.10 10.22 0.18
C ILE A 60 -11.07 11.06 0.99
N ILE A 61 -10.57 11.64 2.08
CA ILE A 61 -11.31 12.59 2.91
C ILE A 61 -10.92 13.99 2.46
N ASP A 62 -11.88 14.74 1.94
CA ASP A 62 -11.79 16.18 1.74
C ASP A 62 -12.18 16.90 3.04
N VAL A 63 -11.20 17.55 3.65
CA VAL A 63 -11.32 18.26 4.90
C VAL A 63 -12.00 19.63 4.72
N LEU A 64 -11.91 20.23 3.53
CA LEU A 64 -12.58 21.51 3.23
C LEU A 64 -14.07 21.30 2.99
N GLU A 65 -14.41 20.33 2.14
CA GLU A 65 -15.80 20.01 1.85
C GLU A 65 -16.46 19.16 2.93
N GLN A 66 -15.69 18.64 3.89
CA GLN A 66 -16.13 17.65 4.89
C GLN A 66 -16.79 16.44 4.21
N ARG A 67 -16.14 15.88 3.19
CA ARG A 67 -16.66 14.74 2.43
C ARG A 67 -15.67 13.60 2.41
N LEU A 68 -16.18 12.38 2.48
CA LEU A 68 -15.42 11.15 2.30
C LEU A 68 -15.82 10.53 0.96
N ASN A 69 -14.86 10.40 0.05
CA ASN A 69 -15.05 9.74 -1.23
C ASN A 69 -14.34 8.38 -1.19
N ALA A 70 -15.07 7.33 -1.55
CA ALA A 70 -14.56 5.97 -1.67
C ALA A 70 -14.36 5.64 -3.15
N TYR A 71 -13.12 5.35 -3.53
CA TYR A 71 -12.74 4.93 -4.87
C TYR A 71 -12.38 3.46 -4.87
N SER A 72 -12.67 2.79 -5.99
CA SER A 72 -12.15 1.47 -6.28
C SER A 72 -11.23 1.56 -7.48
N LEU A 73 -10.03 1.01 -7.33
CA LEU A 73 -9.06 0.85 -8.39
C LEU A 73 -9.13 -0.59 -8.87
N ASP A 74 -9.44 -0.75 -10.16
CA ASP A 74 -9.33 -2.01 -10.86
C ASP A 74 -7.94 -2.06 -11.53
N PRO A 75 -6.98 -2.85 -11.02
CA PRO A 75 -5.64 -2.92 -11.58
C PRO A 75 -5.62 -3.53 -12.99
N ASN A 76 -6.61 -4.34 -13.34
CA ASN A 76 -6.71 -4.96 -14.66
C ASN A 76 -7.23 -3.98 -15.70
N ARG A 77 -8.17 -3.11 -15.31
CA ARG A 77 -8.78 -2.12 -16.21
C ARG A 77 -8.09 -0.75 -16.17
N LYS A 78 -7.13 -0.54 -15.26
CA LYS A 78 -6.44 0.74 -15.02
C LYS A 78 -7.43 1.91 -14.90
N ARG A 79 -8.57 1.66 -14.27
CA ARG A 79 -9.63 2.64 -14.05
C ARG A 79 -9.86 2.86 -12.57
N ILE A 80 -10.19 4.11 -12.24
CA ILE A 80 -10.58 4.54 -10.90
C ILE A 80 -12.06 4.88 -10.97
N ASP A 81 -12.88 4.14 -10.25
CA ASP A 81 -14.31 4.37 -10.17
C ASP A 81 -14.66 4.91 -8.78
N LEU A 82 -15.36 6.05 -8.73
CA LEU A 82 -15.99 6.51 -7.50
C LEU A 82 -17.13 5.56 -7.16
N LYS A 83 -17.03 4.88 -6.02
CA LYS A 83 -18.05 3.95 -5.54
C LYS A 83 -19.07 4.63 -4.65
N ASP A 84 -18.60 5.51 -3.77
CA ASP A 84 -19.46 6.18 -2.81
C ASP A 84 -18.91 7.55 -2.41
N SER A 85 -19.80 8.43 -1.97
CA SER A 85 -19.48 9.77 -1.47
C SER A 85 -20.37 10.09 -0.27
N LEU A 86 -19.73 10.30 0.88
CA LEU A 86 -20.38 10.57 2.16
C LEU A 86 -20.12 12.01 2.60
N ASP A 87 -21.17 12.71 3.01
CA ASP A 87 -21.06 14.03 3.65
C ASP A 87 -20.82 13.86 5.16
N LEU A 88 -19.58 14.07 5.60
CA LEU A 88 -19.16 13.93 6.99
C LEU A 88 -19.80 14.98 7.90
N ALA A 89 -20.15 16.16 7.39
CA ALA A 89 -20.79 17.20 8.18
C ALA A 89 -22.14 16.71 8.74
N LYS A 90 -22.86 15.90 7.96
CA LYS A 90 -24.15 15.33 8.37
C LYS A 90 -23.99 14.27 9.46
N TYR A 91 -22.94 13.46 9.40
CA TYR A 91 -22.74 12.33 10.34
C TYR A 91 -22.10 12.75 11.66
N PHE A 92 -21.20 13.74 11.67
CA PHE A 92 -20.53 14.17 12.90
C PHE A 92 -21.28 15.25 13.68
N ARG A 93 -22.26 15.94 13.09
CA ARG A 93 -23.12 16.89 13.83
C ARG A 93 -24.01 16.22 14.87
N THR A 94 -24.37 14.95 14.69
CA THR A 94 -25.27 14.24 15.61
C THR A 94 -24.59 13.84 16.91
N THR A 95 -23.26 13.72 16.93
CA THR A 95 -22.50 13.24 18.09
C THR A 95 -22.09 14.35 19.06
N GLY A 96 -22.27 15.63 18.69
CA GLY A 96 -21.83 16.79 19.48
C GLY A 96 -22.86 17.39 20.45
N SER A 97 -24.11 16.91 20.46
CA SER A 97 -25.21 17.50 21.25
C SER A 97 -25.51 16.76 22.56
N SER A 98 -24.48 16.24 23.23
CA SER A 98 -24.63 15.71 24.59
C SER A 98 -23.42 16.08 25.43
N ARG A 99 -23.32 17.34 25.81
CA ARG A 99 -22.63 17.80 27.01
C ARG A 99 -23.16 19.16 27.44
#